data_AF-A0A2N8KZS5-F1
#
_entry.id   AF-A0A2N8KZS5-F1
#
_cell.length_a   1.000
_cell.length_b   1.000
_cell.length_c   1.000
_cell.angle_alpha   90.00
_cell.angle_beta   90.00
_cell.angle_gamma   90.00
#
_symmetry.space_group_name_H-M   'P 1'
#
loop_
_entity.id
_entity.type
_entity.pdbx_description
1 polymer ?
#
loop_
_entity_poly.entity_id
_entity_poly.type
_entity_poly.pdbx_seq_one_letter_code
_entity_poly.pdbx_strand_id
1 'polypeptide(L)'
;MTMMKNAFSLAAMPGRLALGALAAASLFLGSAGSALATPTLLVDRGLPTANLNSPAGSPRSNTAVNAGAPREFAGDDFQLGNSLLGWNVSKISTWVVGGATDSFLGDLYRSLSFYIGDADGDGLQRLAFSNLSSGSDATPGSGSGPSISATRVAYVDGSTFDSPEGPRALYRVDFDNLGLHFASNTLVQFGIDLDGGRGTFAHASNAALSGLPQPGADDRYRLFKLSDSIPGTADFTGFACTGQDAGCVGGAFTSDVNVQVFGNAVPEPGTVALSGIALLALAGSRRRAGRGARGSSRSSLM
;
A
#
# COMPACT_ATOMS: atom_id res chain seq x y z
N MET A 1 -25.81 -40.10 56.91
CA MET A 1 -24.60 -39.86 57.73
C MET A 1 -23.89 -38.65 57.13
N THR A 2 -24.42 -37.43 57.26
CA THR A 2 -24.74 -36.66 58.46
C THR A 2 -23.50 -36.02 59.07
N MET A 3 -23.57 -34.68 59.16
CA MET A 3 -22.78 -33.75 59.98
C MET A 3 -21.37 -33.44 59.49
N MET A 4 -20.85 -32.21 59.56
CA MET A 4 -21.27 -30.84 59.90
C MET A 4 -19.92 -30.18 60.23
N LYS A 5 -19.69 -28.93 59.82
CA LYS A 5 -19.10 -27.93 60.72
C LYS A 5 -19.65 -26.57 60.34
N ASN A 6 -20.63 -26.16 61.13
CA ASN A 6 -20.98 -24.77 61.39
C ASN A 6 -19.70 -24.00 61.78
N ALA A 7 -19.60 -22.69 61.49
CA ALA A 7 -20.27 -21.71 62.35
C ALA A 7 -19.90 -20.25 62.03
N PHE A 8 -20.84 -19.36 62.41
CA PHE A 8 -20.71 -17.93 62.77
C PHE A 8 -20.41 -16.91 61.65
N SER A 9 -21.03 -15.73 61.59
CA SER A 9 -22.17 -15.13 62.32
C SER A 9 -22.60 -13.87 61.55
N LEU A 10 -23.89 -13.57 61.65
CA LEU A 10 -24.58 -12.33 61.27
C LEU A 10 -23.92 -11.06 61.85
N ALA A 11 -23.96 -9.96 61.09
CA ALA A 11 -24.28 -8.62 61.61
C ALA A 11 -24.87 -7.69 60.52
N ALA A 12 -26.15 -7.39 60.69
CA ALA A 12 -26.90 -6.14 60.42
C ALA A 12 -26.91 -5.45 59.02
N MET A 13 -28.11 -5.53 58.41
CA MET A 13 -28.93 -4.58 57.61
C MET A 13 -28.61 -3.05 57.69
N PRO A 14 -29.22 -2.14 56.87
CA PRO A 14 -30.23 -2.28 55.80
C PRO A 14 -29.94 -1.46 54.51
N GLY A 15 -30.74 -1.66 53.46
CA GLY A 15 -31.26 -0.52 52.70
C GLY A 15 -30.96 -0.44 51.20
N ARG A 16 -32.08 -0.50 50.45
CA ARG A 16 -32.35 0.20 49.19
C ARG A 16 -31.81 -0.41 47.90
N LEU A 17 -32.73 -1.08 47.22
CA LEU A 17 -32.90 -1.08 45.76
C LEU A 17 -32.45 0.25 45.13
N ALA A 18 -31.49 0.16 44.22
CA ALA A 18 -31.35 1.11 43.13
C ALA A 18 -30.77 0.38 41.91
N LEU A 19 -31.67 -0.01 41.00
CA LEU A 19 -31.36 -0.21 39.59
C LEU A 19 -30.59 1.02 39.08
N GLY A 20 -29.46 0.80 38.41
CA GLY A 20 -28.70 1.90 37.82
C GLY A 20 -27.52 1.40 37.00
N ALA A 21 -27.80 0.71 35.90
CA ALA A 21 -26.80 0.49 34.85
C ALA A 21 -26.43 1.86 34.24
N LEU A 22 -25.28 2.41 34.61
CA LEU A 22 -24.66 3.51 33.87
C LEU A 22 -23.66 2.92 32.86
N ALA A 23 -24.19 2.52 31.71
CA ALA A 23 -23.41 2.49 30.48
C ALA A 23 -23.39 3.93 29.94
N ALA A 24 -22.31 4.67 30.21
CA ALA A 24 -22.09 5.97 29.59
C ALA A 24 -21.46 5.72 28.21
N ALA A 25 -22.31 5.85 27.19
CA ALA A 25 -21.98 5.74 25.78
C ALA A 25 -20.82 6.66 25.38
N SER A 26 -19.75 6.08 24.87
CA SER A 26 -18.78 6.79 24.03
C SER A 26 -19.54 7.26 22.79
N LEU A 27 -19.87 8.55 22.77
CA LEU A 27 -20.47 9.22 21.61
C LEU A 27 -19.41 9.26 20.50
N PHE A 28 -19.40 8.23 19.65
CA PHE A 28 -18.76 8.28 18.33
C PHE A 28 -19.52 9.30 17.49
N LEU A 29 -19.19 10.58 17.65
CA LEU A 29 -19.66 11.64 16.79
C LEU A 29 -18.96 11.53 15.44
N GLY A 30 -19.68 10.93 14.49
CA GLY A 30 -19.67 11.36 13.11
C GLY A 30 -18.39 11.06 12.35
N SER A 31 -18.41 9.94 11.63
CA SER A 31 -17.90 9.86 10.27
C SER A 31 -18.53 10.97 9.40
N ALA A 32 -18.13 12.22 9.62
CA ALA A 32 -18.28 13.26 8.63
C ALA A 32 -17.39 12.84 7.48
N GLY A 33 -18.02 12.36 6.40
CA GLY A 33 -17.34 11.95 5.18
C GLY A 33 -16.34 13.02 4.79
N SER A 34 -15.06 12.73 5.06
CA SER A 34 -13.97 13.41 4.40
C SER A 34 -14.28 13.27 2.92
N ALA A 35 -14.47 14.38 2.21
CA ALA A 35 -14.33 14.33 0.77
C ALA A 35 -13.04 13.54 0.52
N LEU A 36 -13.13 12.36 -0.11
CA LEU A 36 -11.98 11.49 -0.33
C LEU A 36 -10.98 12.33 -1.11
N ALA A 37 -9.99 12.90 -0.41
CA ALA A 37 -8.92 13.63 -1.05
C ALA A 37 -8.32 12.67 -2.06
N THR A 38 -8.27 13.09 -3.32
CA THR A 38 -7.63 12.29 -4.37
C THR A 38 -6.22 11.98 -3.89
N PRO A 39 -5.84 10.70 -3.77
CA PRO A 39 -4.52 10.32 -3.31
C PRO A 39 -3.44 11.04 -4.11
N THR A 40 -2.51 11.66 -3.41
CA THR A 40 -1.36 12.34 -4.02
C THR A 40 -0.19 11.39 -4.18
N LEU A 41 0.67 11.63 -5.17
CA LEU A 41 1.91 10.89 -5.35
C LEU A 41 2.90 11.30 -4.25
N LEU A 42 3.25 10.35 -3.38
CA LEU A 42 4.13 10.54 -2.22
C LEU A 42 5.58 10.16 -2.54
N VAL A 43 5.77 9.10 -3.32
CA VAL A 43 7.08 8.61 -3.78
C VAL A 43 6.96 8.34 -5.27
N ASP A 44 7.90 8.89 -6.04
CA ASP A 44 7.98 8.65 -7.48
C ASP A 44 9.35 8.08 -7.84
N ARG A 45 9.44 6.76 -7.91
CA ARG A 45 10.51 5.99 -8.54
C ARG A 45 9.94 5.18 -9.71
N GLY A 46 9.05 5.80 -10.48
CA GLY A 46 8.30 5.15 -11.55
C GLY A 46 9.15 4.62 -12.71
N LEU A 47 8.49 3.96 -13.66
CA LEU A 47 9.13 3.45 -14.88
C LEU A 47 9.90 4.56 -15.62
N PRO A 48 11.17 4.34 -16.03
CA PRO A 48 11.95 5.30 -16.80
C PRO A 48 11.26 5.82 -18.06
N THR A 49 11.72 6.96 -18.57
CA THR A 49 11.12 7.57 -19.77
C THR A 49 11.50 6.86 -21.08
N ALA A 50 12.59 6.09 -21.08
CA ALA A 50 13.06 5.35 -22.24
C ALA A 50 13.66 4.00 -21.85
N ASN A 51 13.82 3.12 -22.84
CA ASN A 51 14.63 1.94 -22.67
C ASN A 51 16.12 2.29 -22.74
N LEU A 52 16.85 1.96 -21.69
CA LEU A 52 18.24 2.38 -21.52
C LEU A 52 19.22 1.20 -21.55
N ASN A 53 18.78 0.00 -21.94
CA ASN A 53 19.62 -1.22 -21.94
C ASN A 53 20.70 -1.24 -23.02
N SER A 54 20.50 -0.53 -24.12
CA SER A 54 21.43 -0.48 -25.26
C SER A 54 22.36 0.76 -25.21
N PRO A 55 21.89 1.97 -24.83
CA PRO A 55 22.75 3.16 -24.76
C PRO A 55 23.64 3.28 -23.51
N ALA A 56 23.29 2.64 -22.39
CA ALA A 56 23.91 2.93 -21.09
C ALA A 56 25.27 2.23 -20.82
N GLY A 57 25.68 1.25 -21.63
CA GLY A 57 26.92 0.51 -21.42
C GLY A 57 26.86 -0.44 -20.20
N SER A 58 27.99 -0.59 -19.49
CA SER A 58 28.11 -1.49 -18.31
C SER A 58 27.12 -1.17 -17.16
N PRO A 59 26.75 0.09 -16.86
CA PRO A 59 25.62 0.37 -15.99
C PRO A 59 24.33 0.33 -16.81
N ARG A 60 23.79 -0.88 -17.05
CA ARG A 60 22.43 -0.99 -17.60
C ARG A 60 21.47 -0.39 -16.59
N SER A 61 20.69 0.60 -17.01
CA SER A 61 19.82 1.29 -16.07
C SER A 61 18.41 0.72 -16.01
N ASN A 62 18.06 -0.31 -16.79
CA ASN A 62 16.75 -0.97 -16.73
C ASN A 62 16.96 -2.49 -16.61
N THR A 63 16.85 -3.05 -15.40
CA THR A 63 17.07 -4.48 -15.18
C THR A 63 15.77 -5.19 -14.81
N ALA A 64 15.66 -6.46 -15.22
CA ALA A 64 14.61 -7.35 -14.79
C ALA A 64 15.19 -8.23 -13.68
N VAL A 65 14.87 -7.89 -12.43
CA VAL A 65 15.47 -8.54 -11.27
C VAL A 65 14.75 -9.85 -11.00
N ASN A 66 15.49 -10.96 -11.11
CA ASN A 66 15.10 -12.27 -10.63
C ASN A 66 16.03 -12.74 -9.51
N ALA A 67 15.43 -13.15 -8.40
CA ALA A 67 16.13 -13.76 -7.29
C ALA A 67 16.56 -15.18 -7.69
N GLY A 68 17.87 -15.42 -7.81
CA GLY A 68 18.41 -16.68 -8.34
C GLY A 68 18.19 -17.90 -7.44
N ALA A 69 17.69 -17.71 -6.22
CA ALA A 69 17.44 -18.79 -5.25
C ALA A 69 15.97 -19.23 -5.22
N PRO A 70 15.68 -20.52 -4.95
CA PRO A 70 14.31 -21.00 -4.82
C PRO A 70 13.54 -20.28 -3.71
N ARG A 71 12.29 -19.93 -3.99
CA ARG A 71 11.38 -19.23 -3.07
C ARG A 71 11.79 -17.80 -2.72
N GLU A 72 12.80 -17.28 -3.39
CA GLU A 72 13.25 -15.90 -3.24
C GLU A 72 12.57 -15.01 -4.29
N PHE A 73 12.38 -13.75 -3.95
CA PHE A 73 11.81 -12.74 -4.82
C PHE A 73 12.43 -11.37 -4.52
N ALA A 74 12.40 -10.50 -5.52
CA ALA A 74 12.89 -9.15 -5.43
C ALA A 74 11.85 -8.18 -4.89
N GLY A 75 12.34 -7.20 -4.16
CA GLY A 75 11.62 -6.06 -3.65
C GLY A 75 12.59 -4.93 -3.38
N ASP A 76 12.16 -3.95 -2.62
CA ASP A 76 12.94 -2.76 -2.33
C ASP A 76 12.30 -1.99 -1.16
N ASP A 77 12.78 -0.78 -0.89
CA ASP A 77 12.19 0.12 0.09
C ASP A 77 11.85 1.49 -0.47
N PHE A 78 11.09 2.24 0.32
CA PHE A 78 10.86 3.66 0.08
C PHE A 78 10.67 4.38 1.41
N GLN A 79 11.10 5.64 1.41
CA GLN A 79 10.95 6.52 2.56
C GLN A 79 9.71 7.41 2.38
N LEU A 80 8.77 7.35 3.32
CA LEU A 80 7.70 8.33 3.37
C LEU A 80 8.20 9.64 3.96
N GLY A 81 7.76 10.76 3.39
CA GLY A 81 8.14 12.10 3.85
C GLY A 81 7.53 12.47 5.20
N ASN A 82 7.79 13.70 5.65
CA ASN A 82 7.27 14.20 6.91
C ASN A 82 5.77 14.58 6.81
N SER A 83 4.95 14.04 7.72
CA SER A 83 3.56 14.45 7.96
C SER A 83 3.28 14.40 9.45
N LEU A 84 2.59 15.40 10.01
CA LEU A 84 2.41 15.55 11.46
C LEU A 84 1.81 14.29 12.13
N LEU A 85 0.85 13.66 11.46
CA LEU A 85 0.13 12.48 11.96
C LEU A 85 0.38 11.24 11.11
N GLY A 86 1.32 11.29 10.18
CA GLY A 86 1.63 10.19 9.26
C GLY A 86 0.80 10.19 7.98
N TRP A 87 0.78 9.05 7.31
CA TRP A 87 0.25 8.86 5.96
C TRP A 87 -0.72 7.69 5.89
N ASN A 88 -1.83 7.91 5.19
CA ASN A 88 -2.71 6.85 4.73
C ASN A 88 -2.36 6.53 3.28
N VAL A 89 -1.70 5.39 3.05
CA VAL A 89 -1.33 4.87 1.72
C VAL A 89 -2.46 4.01 1.20
N SER A 90 -2.99 4.39 0.04
CA SER A 90 -4.14 3.71 -0.59
C SER A 90 -3.76 2.92 -1.83
N LYS A 91 -2.66 3.29 -2.50
CA LYS A 91 -2.19 2.65 -3.72
C LYS A 91 -0.67 2.58 -3.77
N ILE A 92 -0.14 1.45 -4.21
CA ILE A 92 1.26 1.27 -4.58
C ILE A 92 1.29 0.69 -6.01
N SER A 93 2.13 1.25 -6.86
CA SER A 93 2.35 0.77 -8.22
C SER A 93 3.81 0.34 -8.37
N THR A 94 4.04 -0.70 -9.13
CA THR A 94 5.37 -1.22 -9.46
C THR A 94 5.31 -1.90 -10.83
N TRP A 95 6.44 -2.38 -11.34
CA TRP A 95 6.55 -2.87 -12.71
C TRP A 95 7.18 -4.25 -12.77
N VAL A 96 6.64 -5.08 -13.67
CA VAL A 96 7.11 -6.43 -13.94
C VAL A 96 7.42 -6.56 -15.42
N VAL A 97 8.56 -7.17 -15.72
CA VAL A 97 8.96 -7.58 -17.08
C VAL A 97 8.37 -8.95 -17.36
N GLY A 98 7.61 -9.06 -18.44
CA GLY A 98 6.99 -10.30 -18.87
C GLY A 98 7.78 -11.04 -19.95
N GLY A 99 7.04 -11.85 -20.71
CA GLY A 99 7.53 -12.67 -21.81
C GLY A 99 7.62 -11.87 -23.10
N ALA A 100 7.35 -12.50 -24.24
CA ALA A 100 7.30 -11.77 -25.51
C ALA A 100 6.27 -10.63 -25.47
N THR A 101 6.43 -9.63 -26.33
CA THR A 101 5.62 -8.40 -26.31
C THR A 101 4.11 -8.61 -26.45
N ASP A 102 3.69 -9.74 -27.00
CA ASP A 102 2.31 -10.17 -27.20
C ASP A 102 1.80 -11.19 -26.15
N SER A 103 2.68 -11.71 -25.29
CA SER A 103 2.30 -12.67 -24.24
C SER A 103 1.49 -11.98 -23.14
N PHE A 104 0.55 -12.68 -22.50
CA PHE A 104 -0.12 -12.19 -21.30
C PHE A 104 0.66 -12.54 -20.02
N LEU A 105 0.48 -11.77 -18.95
CA LEU A 105 1.14 -12.04 -17.66
C LEU A 105 0.70 -13.40 -17.11
N GLY A 106 -0.58 -13.74 -17.28
CA GLY A 106 -1.13 -15.04 -16.88
C GLY A 106 -0.68 -16.24 -17.71
N ASP A 107 0.00 -16.02 -18.84
CA ASP A 107 0.65 -17.11 -19.59
C ASP A 107 1.96 -17.54 -18.95
N LEU A 108 2.56 -16.66 -18.14
CA LEU A 108 3.87 -16.85 -17.52
C LEU A 108 3.74 -17.23 -16.05
N TYR A 109 2.76 -16.63 -15.37
CA TYR A 109 2.55 -16.79 -13.95
C TYR A 109 1.10 -17.16 -13.64
N ARG A 110 0.90 -17.95 -12.60
CA ARG A 110 -0.41 -18.39 -12.09
C ARG A 110 -0.90 -17.54 -10.94
N SER A 111 -0.01 -16.80 -10.28
CA SER A 111 -0.36 -15.99 -9.11
C SER A 111 0.59 -14.82 -8.90
N LEU A 112 0.07 -13.79 -8.26
CA LEU A 112 0.80 -12.59 -7.86
C LEU A 112 0.47 -12.27 -6.40
N SER A 113 1.50 -12.02 -5.61
CA SER A 113 1.37 -11.57 -4.22
C SER A 113 2.13 -10.26 -4.00
N PHE A 114 1.56 -9.39 -3.17
CA PHE A 114 2.26 -8.19 -2.68
C PHE A 114 2.58 -8.35 -1.21
N TYR A 115 3.82 -8.04 -0.87
CA TYR A 115 4.37 -8.09 0.47
C TYR A 115 4.81 -6.70 0.89
N ILE A 116 4.55 -6.35 2.15
CA ILE A 116 4.95 -5.06 2.73
C ILE A 116 5.32 -5.24 4.20
N GLY A 117 6.23 -4.42 4.68
CA GLY A 117 6.69 -4.44 6.06
C GLY A 117 7.41 -3.14 6.44
N ASP A 118 7.62 -2.96 7.73
CA ASP A 118 8.51 -1.92 8.23
C ASP A 118 9.96 -2.36 8.00
N ALA A 119 10.86 -1.43 7.67
CA ALA A 119 12.24 -1.77 7.39
C ALA A 119 13.02 -2.25 8.62
N ASP A 120 12.57 -1.86 9.81
CA ASP A 120 13.13 -2.28 11.10
C ASP A 120 12.50 -3.59 11.63
N GLY A 121 11.54 -4.18 10.89
CA GLY A 121 10.81 -5.38 11.31
C GLY A 121 11.45 -6.70 10.91
N ASP A 122 10.97 -7.80 11.51
CA ASP A 122 11.47 -9.18 11.30
C ASP A 122 11.14 -9.78 9.92
N GLY A 123 10.48 -9.05 9.01
CA GLY A 123 10.11 -9.53 7.67
C GLY A 123 8.87 -8.84 7.07
N LEU A 124 8.52 -9.23 5.85
CA LEU A 124 7.33 -8.75 5.13
C LEU A 124 6.10 -9.63 5.40
N GLN A 125 4.93 -9.01 5.34
CA GLN A 125 3.62 -9.68 5.40
C GLN A 125 2.91 -9.56 4.06
N ARG A 126 2.25 -10.64 3.62
CA ARG A 126 1.45 -10.62 2.40
C ARG A 126 0.18 -9.81 2.62
N LEU A 127 0.06 -8.71 1.88
CA LEU A 127 -1.07 -7.81 1.95
C LEU A 127 -2.11 -8.09 0.87
N ALA A 128 -1.66 -8.45 -0.34
CA ALA A 128 -2.55 -8.74 -1.47
C ALA A 128 -2.14 -10.05 -2.14
N PHE A 129 -3.13 -10.76 -2.69
CA PHE A 129 -2.94 -11.98 -3.47
C PHE A 129 -3.98 -12.04 -4.57
N SER A 130 -3.57 -12.46 -5.76
CA SER A 130 -4.49 -12.75 -6.85
C SER A 130 -3.98 -13.91 -7.70
N ASN A 131 -4.90 -14.71 -8.23
CA ASN A 131 -4.59 -15.72 -9.24
C ASN A 131 -4.61 -15.07 -10.62
N LEU A 132 -3.76 -15.56 -11.50
CA LEU A 132 -3.72 -15.16 -12.90
C LEU A 132 -4.28 -16.30 -13.75
N SER A 133 -5.00 -15.93 -14.80
CA SER A 133 -5.53 -16.87 -15.79
C SER A 133 -4.73 -16.76 -17.07
N SER A 134 -4.39 -17.90 -17.68
CA SER A 134 -3.76 -17.89 -19.01
C SER A 134 -4.64 -17.16 -20.03
N GLY A 135 -3.98 -16.43 -20.93
CA GLY A 135 -4.60 -15.56 -21.92
C GLY A 135 -5.10 -14.23 -21.34
N SER A 136 -4.70 -13.86 -20.12
CA SER A 136 -5.21 -12.68 -19.43
C SER A 136 -4.13 -11.95 -18.62
N ASP A 137 -4.15 -10.62 -18.69
CA ASP A 137 -3.42 -9.72 -17.78
C ASP A 137 -4.29 -9.36 -16.56
N ALA A 138 -5.58 -9.70 -16.58
CA ALA A 138 -6.51 -9.41 -15.51
C ALA A 138 -6.30 -10.31 -14.29
N THR A 139 -6.25 -9.67 -13.13
CA THR A 139 -6.27 -10.27 -11.80
C THR A 139 -7.68 -10.16 -11.22
N PRO A 140 -8.32 -11.26 -10.79
CA PRO A 140 -9.58 -11.19 -10.06
C PRO A 140 -9.40 -10.32 -8.81
N GLY A 141 -10.25 -9.30 -8.68
CA GLY A 141 -10.24 -8.43 -7.51
C GLY A 141 -10.66 -9.16 -6.24
N SER A 142 -10.05 -8.82 -5.11
CA SER A 142 -10.55 -9.22 -3.79
C SER A 142 -11.73 -8.32 -3.43
N GLY A 143 -12.95 -8.86 -3.38
CA GLY A 143 -14.19 -8.08 -3.33
C GLY A 143 -14.24 -6.86 -2.37
N SER A 144 -13.58 -6.92 -1.20
CA SER A 144 -13.56 -5.80 -0.22
C SER A 144 -12.19 -5.53 0.42
N GLY A 145 -11.10 -6.04 -0.16
CA GLY A 145 -9.74 -5.93 0.39
C GLY A 145 -8.74 -5.33 -0.60
N PRO A 146 -7.44 -5.36 -0.28
CA PRO A 146 -6.37 -4.95 -1.19
C PRO A 146 -6.46 -5.70 -2.52
N SER A 147 -6.69 -4.95 -3.60
CA SER A 147 -6.86 -5.51 -4.94
C SER A 147 -5.60 -5.34 -5.77
N ILE A 148 -5.38 -6.27 -6.68
CA ILE A 148 -4.30 -6.23 -7.66
C ILE A 148 -4.92 -5.95 -9.02
N SER A 149 -4.27 -5.12 -9.84
CA SER A 149 -4.50 -5.04 -11.28
C SER A 149 -3.17 -5.00 -12.02
N ALA A 150 -3.05 -5.72 -13.14
CA ALA A 150 -1.90 -5.64 -14.02
C ALA A 150 -2.33 -5.09 -15.39
N THR A 151 -1.61 -4.07 -15.85
CA THR A 151 -1.88 -3.41 -17.14
C THR A 151 -0.61 -3.40 -17.97
N ARG A 152 -0.69 -3.84 -19.22
CA ARG A 152 0.43 -3.74 -20.15
C ARG A 152 0.76 -2.27 -20.41
N VAL A 153 2.05 -1.94 -20.35
CA VAL A 153 2.58 -0.60 -20.57
C VAL A 153 3.79 -0.65 -21.49
N ALA A 154 4.23 0.52 -21.92
CA ALA A 154 5.47 0.76 -22.64
C ALA A 154 6.20 1.92 -21.95
N TYR A 155 7.49 2.11 -22.27
CA TYR A 155 8.18 3.36 -21.95
C TYR A 155 7.52 4.54 -22.68
N VAL A 156 7.86 5.77 -22.29
CA VAL A 156 7.24 6.99 -22.86
C VAL A 156 7.51 7.11 -24.36
N ASP A 157 8.67 6.65 -24.82
CA ASP A 157 9.04 6.59 -26.24
C ASP A 157 8.30 5.48 -27.05
N GLY A 158 7.45 4.69 -26.39
CA GLY A 158 6.70 3.58 -26.98
C GLY A 158 7.47 2.26 -27.08
N SER A 159 8.74 2.24 -26.68
CA SER A 159 9.53 1.01 -26.64
C SER A 159 9.12 0.11 -25.46
N THR A 160 9.49 -1.16 -25.52
CA THR A 160 9.32 -2.11 -24.41
C THR A 160 10.68 -2.49 -23.82
N PHE A 161 10.70 -3.35 -22.81
CA PHE A 161 11.95 -3.81 -22.20
C PHE A 161 12.78 -4.60 -23.21
N ASP A 162 14.07 -4.32 -23.32
CA ASP A 162 14.98 -5.03 -24.23
C ASP A 162 15.77 -6.06 -23.43
N SER A 163 15.66 -7.33 -23.82
CA SER A 163 16.42 -8.44 -23.24
C SER A 163 17.31 -9.09 -24.31
N PRO A 164 18.34 -9.86 -23.93
CA PRO A 164 19.21 -10.54 -24.90
C PRO A 164 18.46 -11.47 -25.87
N GLU A 165 17.28 -11.96 -25.51
CA GLU A 165 16.44 -12.81 -26.38
C GLU A 165 15.40 -12.01 -27.19
N GLY A 166 15.41 -10.68 -27.07
CA GLY A 166 14.54 -9.76 -27.79
C GLY A 166 13.62 -8.94 -26.87
N PRO A 167 12.77 -8.08 -27.46
CA PRO A 167 11.86 -7.23 -26.71
C PRO A 167 10.87 -8.03 -25.86
N ARG A 168 10.64 -7.57 -24.63
CA ARG A 168 9.75 -8.16 -23.64
C ARG A 168 8.61 -7.23 -23.29
N ALA A 169 7.45 -7.80 -22.94
CA ALA A 169 6.32 -7.04 -22.43
C ALA A 169 6.64 -6.37 -21.10
N LEU A 170 6.06 -5.19 -20.85
CA LEU A 170 6.11 -4.49 -19.56
C LEU A 170 4.71 -4.40 -18.98
N TYR A 171 4.63 -4.58 -17.67
CA TYR A 171 3.38 -4.50 -16.92
C TYR A 171 3.51 -3.54 -15.77
N ARG A 172 2.58 -2.59 -15.65
CA ARG A 172 2.35 -1.89 -14.39
C ARG A 172 1.41 -2.72 -13.55
N VAL A 173 1.86 -3.07 -12.35
CA VAL A 173 1.07 -3.77 -11.35
C VAL A 173 0.66 -2.73 -10.30
N ASP A 174 -0.64 -2.49 -10.21
CA ASP A 174 -1.24 -1.59 -9.24
C ASP A 174 -1.86 -2.40 -8.09
N PHE A 175 -1.48 -2.07 -6.87
CA PHE A 175 -2.08 -2.55 -5.64
C PHE A 175 -2.93 -1.43 -5.06
N ASP A 176 -4.24 -1.59 -5.13
CA ASP A 176 -5.23 -0.60 -4.73
C ASP A 176 -5.98 -1.03 -3.46
N ASN A 177 -6.69 -0.09 -2.83
CA ASN A 177 -7.46 -0.34 -1.61
C ASN A 177 -6.61 -0.91 -0.46
N LEU A 178 -5.36 -0.42 -0.33
CA LEU A 178 -4.40 -0.94 0.65
C LEU A 178 -4.77 -0.58 2.10
N GLY A 179 -5.31 0.63 2.32
CA GLY A 179 -5.71 1.09 3.65
C GLY A 179 -4.57 1.11 4.69
N LEU A 180 -3.33 1.30 4.24
CA LEU A 180 -2.15 1.24 5.10
C LEU A 180 -1.93 2.57 5.82
N HIS A 181 -1.57 2.50 7.09
CA HIS A 181 -1.21 3.67 7.88
C HIS A 181 0.26 3.56 8.30
N PHE A 182 1.04 4.59 7.98
CA PHE A 182 2.43 4.70 8.38
C PHE A 182 2.65 5.99 9.18
N ALA A 183 3.57 5.92 10.14
CA ALA A 183 4.01 7.10 10.85
C ALA A 183 4.79 8.04 9.91
N SER A 184 5.05 9.25 10.40
CA SER A 184 5.93 10.18 9.70
C SER A 184 7.35 9.60 9.59
N ASN A 185 8.01 9.82 8.45
CA ASN A 185 9.38 9.37 8.22
C ASN A 185 9.60 7.86 8.44
N THR A 186 8.61 7.01 8.15
CA THR A 186 8.79 5.55 8.13
C THR A 186 9.49 5.09 6.85
N LEU A 187 10.52 4.26 7.01
CA LEU A 187 11.12 3.48 5.92
C LEU A 187 10.31 2.20 5.74
N VAL A 188 9.75 2.01 4.56
CA VAL A 188 8.85 0.89 4.27
C VAL A 188 9.49 -0.03 3.25
N GLN A 189 9.54 -1.32 3.54
CA GLN A 189 9.99 -2.34 2.60
C GLN A 189 8.79 -2.98 1.90
N PHE A 190 8.96 -3.33 0.64
CA PHE A 190 7.96 -4.03 -0.15
C PHE A 190 8.62 -5.08 -1.03
N GLY A 191 7.81 -6.02 -1.51
CA GLY A 191 8.23 -6.94 -2.55
C GLY A 191 7.04 -7.55 -3.26
N ILE A 192 7.30 -8.02 -4.48
CA ILE A 192 6.31 -8.74 -5.28
C ILE A 192 6.80 -10.17 -5.37
N ASP A 193 5.87 -11.11 -5.23
CA ASP A 193 6.14 -12.52 -5.50
C ASP A 193 5.26 -12.99 -6.65
N LEU A 194 5.85 -13.80 -7.54
CA LEU A 194 5.17 -14.49 -8.63
C LEU A 194 5.34 -15.99 -8.43
N ASP A 195 4.23 -16.72 -8.44
CA ASP A 195 4.19 -18.19 -8.34
C ASP A 195 4.88 -18.82 -7.12
N GLY A 196 4.88 -18.14 -5.97
CA GLY A 196 5.42 -18.71 -4.74
C GLY A 196 6.96 -18.79 -4.76
N GLY A 197 7.59 -17.77 -5.34
CA GLY A 197 9.02 -17.57 -5.40
C GLY A 197 9.70 -18.42 -6.46
N ARG A 198 9.09 -18.49 -7.65
CA ARG A 198 9.80 -18.91 -8.88
C ARG A 198 10.63 -17.77 -9.48
N GLY A 199 10.88 -16.73 -8.69
CA GLY A 199 11.46 -15.48 -9.14
C GLY A 199 10.41 -14.44 -9.46
N THR A 200 10.74 -13.18 -9.17
CA THR A 200 10.11 -12.04 -9.84
C THR A 200 10.94 -11.61 -11.03
N PHE A 201 10.34 -10.87 -11.95
CA PHE A 201 11.08 -10.10 -12.95
C PHE A 201 10.74 -8.64 -12.70
N ALA A 202 10.96 -8.19 -11.46
CA ALA A 202 10.66 -6.84 -11.06
C ALA A 202 11.53 -5.88 -11.88
N HIS A 203 10.91 -4.88 -12.48
CA HIS A 203 11.65 -3.86 -13.20
C HIS A 203 12.35 -2.96 -12.18
N ALA A 204 13.66 -2.80 -12.33
CA ALA A 204 14.46 -1.92 -11.51
C ALA A 204 15.27 -0.98 -12.38
N SER A 205 15.55 0.21 -11.85
CA SER A 205 16.29 1.23 -12.58
C SER A 205 17.41 1.87 -11.79
N ASN A 206 18.47 2.30 -12.48
CA ASN A 206 19.55 3.05 -11.84
C ASN A 206 19.12 4.51 -11.57
N ALA A 207 19.42 5.01 -10.38
CA ALA A 207 19.01 6.33 -9.93
C ALA A 207 19.47 7.45 -10.88
N ALA A 208 20.76 7.43 -11.24
CA ALA A 208 21.40 8.48 -12.04
C ALA A 208 20.98 8.47 -13.52
N LEU A 209 20.53 7.34 -14.03
CA LEU A 209 20.27 7.14 -15.45
C LEU A 209 18.78 7.08 -15.82
N SER A 210 17.87 6.85 -14.85
CA SER A 210 16.43 6.67 -15.12
C SER A 210 15.73 7.85 -15.82
N GLY A 211 16.33 9.04 -15.80
CA GLY A 211 15.75 10.27 -16.35
C GLY A 211 14.57 10.81 -15.54
N LEU A 212 14.30 10.26 -14.35
CA LEU A 212 13.27 10.68 -13.41
C LEU A 212 13.89 10.98 -12.03
N PRO A 213 13.22 11.77 -11.17
CA PRO A 213 13.55 11.81 -9.76
C PRO A 213 13.55 10.40 -9.17
N GLN A 214 14.53 10.09 -8.33
CA GLN A 214 14.67 8.77 -7.67
C GLN A 214 14.88 8.98 -6.15
N PRO A 215 13.89 9.53 -5.44
CA PRO A 215 14.04 9.86 -4.03
C PRO A 215 14.27 8.61 -3.18
N GLY A 216 15.35 8.63 -2.38
CA GLY A 216 15.69 7.53 -1.48
C GLY A 216 16.32 6.31 -2.15
N ALA A 217 16.57 6.36 -3.46
CA ALA A 217 17.29 5.31 -4.19
C ALA A 217 18.75 5.20 -3.70
N ASP A 218 19.21 3.99 -3.45
CA ASP A 218 20.59 3.68 -3.06
C ASP A 218 21.28 2.72 -4.04
N ASP A 219 20.62 2.45 -5.17
CA ASP A 219 21.01 1.51 -6.21
C ASP A 219 21.16 0.06 -5.70
N ARG A 220 20.41 -0.30 -4.65
CA ARG A 220 20.38 -1.65 -4.06
C ARG A 220 18.96 -2.14 -3.86
N TYR A 221 18.53 -3.07 -4.70
CA TYR A 221 17.29 -3.78 -4.45
C TYR A 221 17.45 -4.84 -3.34
N ARG A 222 16.33 -5.16 -2.70
CA ARG A 222 16.23 -6.11 -1.60
C ARG A 222 15.78 -7.48 -2.09
N LEU A 223 16.31 -8.52 -1.46
CA LEU A 223 15.90 -9.90 -1.66
C LEU A 223 15.17 -10.41 -0.44
N PHE A 224 14.07 -11.11 -0.70
CA PHE A 224 13.21 -11.69 0.32
C PHE A 224 12.94 -13.15 0.00
N LYS A 225 12.89 -13.99 1.02
CA LYS A 225 12.57 -15.40 0.88
C LYS A 225 11.27 -15.70 1.60
N LEU A 226 10.34 -16.35 0.90
CA LEU A 226 9.08 -16.80 1.51
C LEU A 226 9.36 -17.74 2.68
N SER A 227 8.77 -17.45 3.84
CA SER A 227 8.99 -18.25 5.05
C SER A 227 8.51 -19.70 4.87
N ASP A 228 9.34 -20.64 5.31
CA ASP A 228 8.98 -22.06 5.39
C ASP A 228 8.06 -22.35 6.58
N SER A 229 8.10 -21.49 7.61
CA SER A 229 7.44 -21.74 8.90
C SER A 229 6.13 -20.97 9.08
N ILE A 230 6.01 -19.78 8.47
CA ILE A 230 4.83 -18.92 8.65
C ILE A 230 4.27 -18.54 7.26
N PRO A 231 3.17 -19.18 6.83
CA PRO A 231 2.54 -18.88 5.55
C PRO A 231 2.18 -17.40 5.41
N GLY A 232 2.44 -16.83 4.23
CA GLY A 232 2.12 -15.43 3.94
C GLY A 232 3.13 -14.43 4.50
N THR A 233 4.30 -14.87 4.95
CA THR A 233 5.40 -14.00 5.38
C THR A 233 6.65 -14.24 4.53
N ALA A 234 7.55 -13.27 4.51
CA ALA A 234 8.83 -13.38 3.84
C ALA A 234 9.92 -12.69 4.66
N ASP A 235 11.10 -13.30 4.71
CA ASP A 235 12.24 -12.83 5.50
C ASP A 235 13.24 -12.13 4.58
N PHE A 236 13.83 -11.03 5.03
CA PHE A 236 14.90 -10.34 4.31
C PHE A 236 16.15 -11.22 4.27
N THR A 237 16.67 -11.48 3.07
CA THR A 237 17.87 -12.34 2.89
C THR A 237 19.12 -11.57 2.50
N GLY A 238 18.99 -10.35 2.00
CA GLY A 238 20.12 -9.48 1.71
C GLY A 238 19.84 -8.44 0.63
N PHE A 239 20.86 -7.65 0.32
CA PHE A 239 20.86 -6.70 -0.77
C PHE A 239 21.53 -7.32 -1.99
N ALA A 240 20.99 -7.06 -3.18
CA ALA A 240 21.69 -7.40 -4.41
C ALA A 240 22.07 -6.13 -5.18
N CYS A 241 23.36 -6.10 -5.50
CA CYS A 241 24.10 -4.96 -6.02
C CYS A 241 25.41 -5.46 -6.62
N THR A 242 26.12 -4.61 -7.37
CA THR A 242 27.41 -5.00 -7.97
C THR A 242 28.40 -5.42 -6.89
N GLY A 243 29.04 -6.58 -7.07
CA GLY A 243 29.87 -7.28 -6.07
C GLY A 243 31.13 -6.58 -5.56
N GLN A 244 31.24 -5.26 -5.71
CA GLN A 244 32.25 -4.43 -5.05
C GLN A 244 31.75 -3.77 -3.76
N ASP A 245 30.44 -3.78 -3.51
CA ASP A 245 29.83 -3.18 -2.35
C ASP A 245 29.73 -4.18 -1.18
N ALA A 246 30.12 -3.74 0.02
CA ALA A 246 30.00 -4.54 1.24
C ALA A 246 28.53 -4.83 1.56
N GLY A 247 28.17 -6.10 1.76
CA GLY A 247 26.81 -6.54 2.09
C GLY A 247 25.96 -7.02 0.90
N CYS A 248 26.50 -7.02 -0.33
CA CYS A 248 25.81 -7.52 -1.51
C CYS A 248 25.95 -9.03 -1.67
N VAL A 249 24.84 -9.73 -1.95
CA VAL A 249 24.83 -11.17 -2.30
C VAL A 249 25.07 -11.44 -3.80
N GLY A 250 25.42 -10.39 -4.56
CA GLY A 250 25.72 -10.45 -5.98
C GLY A 250 24.54 -10.05 -6.86
N GLY A 251 24.72 -8.95 -7.59
CA GLY A 251 23.86 -8.47 -8.67
C GLY A 251 24.75 -7.97 -9.80
N ALA A 252 24.28 -8.09 -11.04
CA ALA A 252 25.06 -7.62 -12.19
C ALA A 252 25.04 -6.08 -12.32
N PHE A 253 24.08 -5.40 -11.68
CA PHE A 253 23.79 -3.97 -11.89
C PHE A 253 23.36 -3.28 -10.59
N THR A 254 23.68 -1.98 -10.49
CA THR A 254 23.28 -1.04 -9.43
C THR A 254 21.91 -0.44 -9.78
N SER A 255 20.84 -0.84 -9.10
CA SER A 255 19.46 -0.45 -9.43
C SER A 255 18.51 -0.65 -8.26
N ASP A 256 17.44 0.14 -8.25
CA ASP A 256 16.33 0.07 -7.29
C ASP A 256 15.05 -0.37 -7.99
N VAL A 257 14.21 -1.19 -7.36
CA VAL A 257 12.93 -1.63 -7.96
C VAL A 257 12.01 -0.45 -8.10
N ASN A 258 11.44 -0.25 -9.29
CA ASN A 258 10.59 0.89 -9.56
C ASN A 258 9.29 0.83 -8.75
N VAL A 259 8.95 1.96 -8.11
CA VAL A 259 7.78 2.09 -7.25
C VAL A 259 7.15 3.48 -7.35
N GLN A 260 5.82 3.54 -7.31
CA GLN A 260 5.07 4.77 -7.03
C GLN A 260 4.12 4.53 -5.87
N VAL A 261 4.09 5.48 -4.93
CA VAL A 261 3.27 5.36 -3.72
C VAL A 261 2.29 6.52 -3.68
N PHE A 262 1.01 6.22 -3.50
CA PHE A 262 -0.06 7.20 -3.46
C PHE A 262 -0.81 7.15 -2.14
N GLY A 263 -1.06 8.32 -1.58
CA GLY A 263 -1.76 8.44 -0.31
C GLY A 263 -2.09 9.87 0.05
N ASN A 264 -2.59 10.03 1.27
CA ASN A 264 -2.98 11.31 1.85
C ASN A 264 -2.40 11.46 3.26
N ALA A 265 -2.02 12.68 3.62
CA ALA A 265 -1.67 12.98 5.00
C ALA A 265 -2.88 12.72 5.92
N VAL A 266 -2.63 12.14 7.09
CA VAL A 266 -3.67 11.95 8.11
C VAL A 266 -4.13 13.33 8.61
N PRO A 267 -5.42 13.70 8.47
CA PRO A 267 -5.88 15.02 8.88
C PRO A 267 -5.76 15.25 10.38
N GLU A 268 -5.40 16.47 10.78
CA GLU A 268 -5.42 16.85 12.19
C GLU A 268 -6.85 16.80 12.76
N PRO A 269 -7.03 16.31 14.01
CA PRO A 269 -8.34 16.28 14.67
C PRO A 269 -9.05 17.64 14.65
N GLY A 270 -8.31 18.74 14.75
CA GLY A 270 -8.84 20.11 14.70
C GLY A 270 -9.46 20.47 13.35
N THR A 271 -8.84 20.06 12.23
CA THR A 271 -9.34 20.32 10.88
C THR A 271 -10.65 19.58 10.61
N VAL A 272 -10.79 18.36 11.13
CA VAL A 272 -12.03 17.58 11.04
C VAL A 272 -13.14 18.22 11.88
N ALA A 273 -12.83 18.64 13.11
CA ALA A 273 -13.79 19.30 14.00
C ALA A 273 -14.30 20.63 13.41
N LEU A 274 -13.41 21.46 12.86
CA LEU A 274 -13.77 22.73 12.23
C LEU A 274 -14.64 22.53 10.97
N SER A 275 -14.32 21.54 10.14
CA SER A 275 -15.11 21.19 8.96
C SER A 275 -16.52 20.70 9.35
N GLY A 276 -16.61 19.89 10.40
CA GLY A 276 -17.90 19.44 10.96
C GLY A 276 -18.76 20.59 11.48
N ILE A 277 -18.17 21.54 12.21
CA ILE A 277 -18.86 22.73 12.71
C ILE A 277 -19.33 23.62 11.54
N ALA A 278 -18.50 23.82 10.52
CA ALA A 278 -18.86 24.61 9.34
C ALA A 278 -20.05 24.01 8.58
N LEU A 279 -20.09 22.68 8.40
CA LEU A 279 -21.21 21.98 7.77
C LEU A 279 -22.50 22.08 8.59
N LEU A 280 -22.41 21.95 9.91
CA LEU A 280 -23.55 22.13 10.82
C LEU A 280 -24.09 23.56 10.78
N ALA A 281 -23.20 24.56 10.76
CA ALA A 281 -23.58 25.97 10.61
C ALA A 281 -24.28 26.24 9.27
N LEU A 282 -23.80 25.63 8.17
CA LEU A 282 -24.40 25.75 6.84
C LEU A 282 -25.75 25.05 6.73
N ALA A 283 -25.92 23.89 7.37
CA ALA A 283 -27.20 23.20 7.45
C ALA A 283 -28.21 23.99 8.31
N GLY A 284 -27.74 24.63 9.39
CA GLY A 284 -28.53 25.49 10.26
C GLY A 284 -29.03 26.76 9.56
N SER A 285 -28.21 27.40 8.72
CA SER A 285 -28.58 28.62 7.99
C SER A 285 -29.65 28.36 6.92
N ARG A 286 -29.60 27.21 6.22
CA ARG A 286 -30.64 26.81 5.26
C ARG A 286 -32.01 26.58 5.90
N ARG A 287 -32.07 26.05 7.12
CA ARG A 287 -33.35 25.87 7.85
C ARG A 287 -33.99 27.19 8.27
N ARG A 288 -33.19 28.23 8.53
CA ARG A 288 -33.69 29.56 8.88
C ARG A 288 -34.26 30.31 7.67
N ALA A 289 -33.62 30.18 6.51
CA ALA A 289 -34.11 30.79 5.26
C ALA A 289 -35.48 30.24 4.81
N GLY A 290 -35.75 28.94 5.01
CA GLY A 290 -37.04 28.33 4.67
C GLY A 290 -38.21 28.70 5.59
N ARG A 291 -37.95 29.17 6.82
CA ARG A 291 -39.00 29.59 7.77
C ARG A 291 -39.41 31.05 7.64
N GLY A 292 -38.59 31.90 7.01
CA GLY A 292 -38.89 33.32 6.82
C GLY A 292 -39.90 33.63 5.71
N ALA A 293 -40.12 32.72 4.77
CA ALA A 293 -40.94 32.97 3.57
C ALA A 293 -42.45 32.68 3.74
N ARG A 294 -42.91 32.25 4.93
CA ARG A 294 -44.32 31.81 5.14
C ARG A 294 -45.19 32.74 6.00
N GLY A 295 -44.73 33.95 6.30
CA GLY A 295 -45.40 34.84 7.25
C GLY A 295 -45.52 36.30 6.78
N SER A 296 -46.10 36.54 5.60
CA SER A 296 -46.57 37.89 5.24
C SER A 296 -47.67 37.83 4.18
N SER A 297 -48.87 37.40 4.57
CA SER A 297 -50.10 37.82 3.90
C SER A 297 -51.22 37.93 4.93
N ARG A 298 -51.34 39.13 5.52
CA ARG A 298 -52.56 39.66 6.15
C ARG A 298 -52.71 41.05 5.58
N SER A 299 -53.65 41.22 4.65
CA SER A 299 -55.03 41.67 4.92
C SER A 299 -55.10 43.20 4.87
N SER A 300 -55.50 43.72 3.71
CA SER A 300 -55.88 45.12 3.53
C SER A 300 -57.35 45.19 3.11
N LEU A 301 -58.15 45.76 4.00
CA LEU A 301 -59.35 46.59 3.78
C LEU A 301 -60.46 46.12 2.83
N MET A 302 -61.61 45.80 3.42
CA MET A 302 -62.87 46.53 3.22
C MET A 302 -63.68 46.53 4.51
#